data_AF-A0A355DTR8-F1
#
_entry.id   AF-A0A355DTR8-F1
#
_cell.length_a   1.000
_cell.length_b   1.000
_cell.length_c   1.000
_cell.angle_alpha   90.00
_cell.angle_beta   90.00
_cell.angle_gamma   90.00
#
_symmetry.space_group_name_H-M   'P 1'
#
loop_
_entity.id
_entity.type
_entity.pdbx_description
1 polymer ?
#
loop_
_entity_poly.entity_id
_entity_poly.type
_entity_poly.pdbx_seq_one_letter_code
_entity_poly.pdbx_strand_id
1 'polypeptide(L)'
;MKVKHALFSQVALAQDLQKYNLKRGAIGTIVEHYPMPEEDEDGYSLEGFDVPQVTIEVAASQIISITQWEQEEIILAKLRQLSEIRLLQLEDYLDFLLQKEKAVQKNG
;
A
#
# COMPACT_ATOMS: atom_id res chain seq x y z
N MET A 1 -5.10 -14.39 -8.80
CA MET A 1 -5.69 -13.45 -9.79
C MET A 1 -4.84 -12.20 -9.78
N LYS A 2 -4.30 -11.75 -10.93
CA LYS A 2 -3.56 -10.49 -10.99
C LYS A 2 -4.49 -9.33 -10.61
N VAL A 3 -4.08 -8.51 -9.65
CA VAL A 3 -4.78 -7.26 -9.34
C VAL A 3 -4.59 -6.33 -10.54
N LYS A 4 -5.69 -5.90 -11.15
CA LYS A 4 -5.67 -4.99 -12.30
C LYS A 4 -6.31 -3.67 -11.89
N HIS A 5 -5.59 -2.59 -12.15
CA HIS A 5 -6.10 -1.24 -11.97
C HIS A 5 -6.53 -0.67 -13.33
N ALA A 6 -7.64 0.06 -13.35
CA ALA A 6 -8.16 0.63 -14.59
C ALA A 6 -7.34 1.84 -15.05
N LEU A 7 -7.17 2.04 -16.36
CA LEU A 7 -6.65 3.28 -16.91
C LEU A 7 -7.51 4.48 -16.44
N PHE A 8 -6.86 5.61 -16.20
CA PHE A 8 -7.44 6.86 -15.70
C PHE A 8 -8.12 6.76 -14.33
N SER A 9 -7.86 5.69 -13.58
CA SER A 9 -8.24 5.59 -12.17
C SER A 9 -7.12 6.12 -11.26
N GLN A 10 -7.53 6.62 -10.09
CA GLN A 10 -6.59 7.03 -9.06
C GLN A 10 -6.14 5.83 -8.23
N VAL A 11 -4.87 5.85 -7.84
CA VAL A 11 -4.24 4.88 -6.94
C VAL A 11 -3.32 5.62 -5.97
N ALA A 12 -3.07 5.00 -4.82
CA ALA A 12 -2.08 5.48 -3.87
C ALA A 12 -0.82 4.61 -3.95
N LEU A 13 0.35 5.21 -3.71
CA LEU A 13 1.58 4.45 -3.56
C LEU A 13 1.52 3.56 -2.31
N ALA A 14 1.85 2.28 -2.46
CA ALA A 14 1.94 1.32 -1.36
C ALA A 14 3.24 1.45 -0.55
N GLN A 15 4.22 2.20 -1.05
CA GLN A 15 5.53 2.37 -0.41
C GLN A 15 6.14 3.73 -0.76
N ASP A 16 7.16 4.11 0.00
CA ASP A 16 8.00 5.26 -0.36
C ASP A 16 8.77 4.96 -1.65
N LEU A 17 8.83 5.95 -2.54
CA LEU A 17 9.65 5.93 -3.74
C LEU A 17 10.74 7.00 -3.62
N GLN A 18 11.87 6.62 -3.01
CA GLN A 18 12.95 7.55 -2.66
C GLN A 18 13.50 8.31 -3.88
N LYS A 19 13.62 7.65 -5.04
CA LYS A 19 14.10 8.25 -6.30
C LYS A 19 13.30 9.50 -6.69
N TYR A 20 12.01 9.54 -6.35
CA TYR A 20 11.09 10.62 -6.70
C TYR A 20 10.68 11.48 -5.49
N ASN A 21 11.27 11.23 -4.30
CA ASN A 21 10.87 11.85 -3.04
C ASN A 21 9.36 11.75 -2.74
N LEU A 22 8.74 10.63 -3.16
CA LEU A 22 7.33 10.36 -2.90
C LEU A 22 7.16 9.43 -1.71
N LYS A 23 6.11 9.69 -0.94
CA LYS A 23 5.75 8.90 0.24
C LYS A 23 4.64 7.91 -0.07
N ARG A 24 4.61 6.81 0.69
CA ARG A 24 3.43 5.93 0.76
C ARG A 24 2.18 6.78 0.97
N GLY A 25 1.12 6.46 0.24
CA GLY A 25 -0.14 7.20 0.28
C GLY A 25 -0.23 8.36 -0.71
N ALA A 26 0.87 8.75 -1.38
CA ALA A 26 0.79 9.75 -2.43
C ALA A 26 -0.11 9.25 -3.57
N ILE A 27 -1.03 10.11 -4.02
CA ILE A 27 -2.05 9.76 -5.00
C ILE A 27 -1.61 10.17 -6.40
N GLY A 28 -1.69 9.23 -7.33
CA GLY A 28 -1.48 9.46 -8.76
C GLY A 28 -2.62 8.86 -9.59
N THR A 29 -2.67 9.25 -10.86
CA THR A 29 -3.61 8.72 -11.84
C THR A 29 -2.89 7.80 -12.81
N ILE A 30 -3.44 6.61 -13.05
CA ILE A 30 -2.87 5.69 -14.04
C ILE A 30 -3.11 6.25 -15.44
N VAL A 31 -2.05 6.42 -16.22
CA VAL A 31 -2.11 6.89 -17.61
C VAL A 31 -1.66 5.85 -18.63
N GLU A 32 -0.91 4.84 -18.19
CA GLU A 32 -0.51 3.70 -19.04
C GLU A 32 -0.43 2.40 -18.23
N HIS A 33 -0.68 1.26 -18.90
CA HIS A 33 -0.59 -0.09 -18.35
C HIS A 33 0.27 -0.96 -19.26
N TYR A 34 1.30 -1.59 -18.69
CA TYR A 34 2.23 -2.49 -19.34
C TYR A 34 1.95 -3.93 -18.88
N PRO A 35 1.10 -4.69 -19.60
CA PRO A 35 0.81 -6.07 -19.23
C PRO A 35 2.05 -6.95 -19.40
N MET A 36 2.35 -7.75 -18.37
CA MET A 36 3.48 -8.68 -18.37
C MET A 36 3.01 -10.14 -18.42
N PRO A 37 3.88 -11.11 -18.81
CA PRO A 37 3.58 -12.54 -18.73
C PRO A 37 3.05 -12.96 -17.35
N GLU A 38 2.36 -14.10 -17.24
CA GLU A 38 1.63 -14.44 -16.01
C GLU A 38 2.51 -14.49 -14.74
N GLU A 39 3.77 -14.90 -14.89
CA GLU A 39 4.76 -15.00 -13.81
C GLU A 39 5.32 -13.64 -13.36
N ASP A 40 5.15 -12.61 -14.19
CA ASP A 40 5.69 -11.27 -13.96
C ASP A 40 4.59 -10.29 -13.55
N GLU A 41 4.98 -9.29 -12.77
CA GLU A 41 4.08 -8.24 -12.35
C GLU A 41 3.84 -7.21 -13.46
N ASP A 42 2.59 -6.80 -13.63
CA ASP A 42 2.25 -5.74 -14.59
C ASP A 42 2.86 -4.39 -14.15
N GLY A 43 3.29 -3.59 -15.12
CA GLY A 43 3.77 -2.23 -14.90
C GLY A 43 2.68 -1.18 -15.15
N TYR A 44 2.81 -0.02 -14.54
CA TYR A 44 1.93 1.12 -14.76
C TYR A 44 2.74 2.43 -14.81
N SER A 45 2.26 3.39 -15.59
CA SER A 45 2.72 4.78 -15.50
C SER A 45 1.69 5.63 -14.77
N LEU A 46 2.14 6.39 -13.78
CA LEU A 46 1.33 7.30 -12.98
C LEU A 46 1.66 8.76 -13.31
N GLU A 47 0.65 9.59 -13.51
CA GLU A 47 0.77 11.05 -13.58
C GLU A 47 0.17 11.70 -12.31
N GLY A 48 0.73 12.84 -11.88
CA GLY A 48 0.21 13.62 -10.76
C GLY A 48 1.30 14.09 -9.81
N PHE A 49 1.07 13.94 -8.51
CA PHE A 49 2.03 14.28 -7.44
C PHE A 49 2.42 15.77 -7.37
N ASP A 50 1.55 16.66 -7.86
CA ASP A 50 1.84 18.10 -8.03
C ASP A 50 3.08 18.39 -8.90
N VAL A 51 3.50 17.43 -9.74
CA VAL A 51 4.62 17.60 -10.68
C VAL A 51 4.10 17.52 -12.12
N PRO A 52 4.11 18.63 -12.88
CA PRO A 52 3.67 18.60 -14.27
C PRO A 52 4.67 17.84 -15.16
N GLN A 53 4.14 17.14 -16.17
CA GLN A 53 4.92 16.49 -17.24
C GLN A 53 5.88 15.37 -16.76
N VAL A 54 5.62 14.81 -15.58
CA VAL A 54 6.37 13.65 -15.07
C VAL A 54 5.43 12.47 -14.92
N THR A 55 5.74 11.40 -15.63
CA THR A 55 5.17 10.08 -15.35
C THR A 55 6.15 9.26 -14.52
N ILE A 56 5.60 8.48 -13.59
CA ILE A 56 6.36 7.58 -12.73
C ILE A 56 5.94 6.15 -13.03
N GLU A 57 6.91 5.35 -13.48
CA GLU A 57 6.75 3.92 -13.70
C GLU A 57 6.78 3.17 -12.36
N VAL A 58 5.81 2.30 -12.15
CA VAL A 58 5.65 1.48 -10.95
C VAL A 58 5.21 0.07 -11.31
N ALA A 59 5.55 -0.90 -10.46
CA ALA A 59 4.98 -2.24 -10.54
C ALA A 59 3.62 -2.30 -9.83
N ALA A 60 2.76 -3.26 -10.17
CA ALA A 60 1.41 -3.38 -9.60
C ALA A 60 1.41 -3.43 -8.06
N SER A 61 2.40 -4.08 -7.43
CA SER A 61 2.57 -4.22 -5.98
C SER A 61 2.91 -2.91 -5.28
N GLN A 62 3.41 -1.93 -6.03
CA GLN A 62 3.78 -0.62 -5.50
C GLN A 62 2.61 0.36 -5.45
N ILE A 63 1.42 -0.06 -5.89
CA ILE A 63 0.19 0.72 -5.87
C ILE A 63 -0.94 -0.04 -5.19
N ILE A 64 -1.87 0.71 -4.60
CA ILE A 64 -3.09 0.20 -3.98
C ILE A 64 -4.28 1.06 -4.40
N SER A 65 -5.48 0.48 -4.31
CA SER A 65 -6.71 1.25 -4.54
C SER A 65 -6.87 2.37 -3.51
N ILE A 66 -7.53 3.46 -3.90
CA ILE A 66 -7.85 4.56 -2.97
C ILE A 66 -8.67 4.07 -1.77
N THR A 67 -9.64 3.18 -1.99
CA THR A 67 -10.45 2.63 -0.89
C THR A 67 -9.60 1.84 0.11
N GLN A 68 -8.61 1.08 -0.35
CA GLN A 68 -7.68 0.40 0.55
C GLN A 68 -6.83 1.41 1.32
N TRP A 69 -6.29 2.43 0.64
CA TRP A 69 -5.51 3.47 1.29
C TRP A 69 -6.31 4.24 2.35
N GLU A 70 -7.58 4.59 2.07
CA GLU A 70 -8.46 5.24 3.05
C GLU A 70 -8.66 4.40 4.32
N GLN A 71 -8.81 3.07 4.17
CA GLN A 71 -8.90 2.16 5.31
C GLN A 71 -7.60 2.11 6.12
N GLU A 72 -6.46 2.04 5.45
CA GLU A 72 -5.16 2.07 6.10
C GLU A 72 -4.89 3.40 6.81
N GLU A 73 -5.24 4.53 6.19
CA GLU A 73 -5.04 5.85 6.78
C GLU A 73 -5.93 6.07 8.00
N ILE A 74 -7.14 5.48 8.06
CA ILE A 74 -7.95 5.46 9.29
C ILE A 74 -7.20 4.75 10.44
N ILE A 75 -6.56 3.62 10.15
CA ILE A 75 -5.77 2.88 11.14
C ILE A 75 -4.55 3.70 11.56
N LEU A 76 -3.80 4.22 10.60
CA LEU A 76 -2.61 5.04 10.85
C LEU A 76 -2.96 6.31 11.65
N ALA A 77 -4.05 6.99 11.33
CA ALA A 77 -4.54 8.15 12.06
C ALA A 77 -4.86 7.81 13.52
N LYS A 78 -5.50 6.65 13.76
CA LYS A 78 -5.75 6.17 15.13
C LYS A 78 -4.43 5.87 15.86
N LEU A 79 -3.48 5.19 15.21
CA LEU A 79 -2.18 4.89 15.80
C LEU A 79 -1.41 6.16 16.19
N ARG A 80 -1.41 7.19 15.33
CA ARG A 80 -0.76 8.49 15.59
C ARG A 80 -1.35 9.24 16.79
N GLN A 81 -2.59 8.93 17.18
CA GLN A 81 -3.28 9.55 18.32
C GLN A 81 -3.14 8.77 19.63
N LEU A 82 -2.58 7.57 19.61
CA LEU A 82 -2.41 6.76 20.82
C LEU A 82 -1.31 7.36 21.71
N SER A 83 -1.52 7.24 23.03
CA SER A 83 -0.44 7.47 23.99
C SER A 83 0.58 6.34 23.95
N GLU A 84 1.78 6.59 24.44
CA GLU A 84 2.85 5.58 24.55
C GLU A 84 2.39 4.31 25.28
N ILE A 85 1.64 4.46 26.38
CA ILE A 85 1.06 3.33 27.13
C ILE A 85 0.11 2.51 26.25
N ARG A 86 -0.73 3.17 25.44
CA ARG A 86 -1.67 2.47 24.55
C ARG A 86 -0.97 1.80 23.38
N LEU A 87 0.14 2.37 22.89
CA LEU A 87 0.98 1.75 21.87
C LEU A 87 1.62 0.46 22.39
N LEU A 88 2.21 0.48 23.59
CA LEU A 88 2.78 -0.72 24.22
C LEU A 88 1.72 -1.81 24.43
N GLN A 89 0.54 -1.44 24.94
CA GLN A 89 -0.56 -2.40 25.09
C GLN A 89 -1.02 -3.02 23.76
N LEU A 90 -0.99 -2.24 22.68
CA LEU A 90 -1.33 -2.73 21.36
C LEU A 90 -0.25 -3.69 20.83
N GLU A 91 1.02 -3.37 21.02
CA GLU A 91 2.16 -4.22 20.67
C GLU A 91 2.07 -5.58 21.37
N ASP A 92 1.89 -5.57 22.70
CA ASP A 92 1.71 -6.79 23.50
C ASP A 92 0.52 -7.65 22.99
N TYR A 93 -0.58 -6.99 22.61
CA TYR A 93 -1.76 -7.68 22.10
C TYR A 93 -1.53 -8.31 20.71
N LEU A 94 -0.82 -7.62 19.82
CA LEU A 94 -0.46 -8.14 18.50
C LEU A 94 0.47 -9.35 18.62
N ASP A 95 1.46 -9.29 19.51
CA ASP A 95 2.36 -10.42 19.80
C ASP A 95 1.59 -11.64 20.31
N PHE A 96 0.64 -11.41 21.23
CA PHE A 96 -0.25 -12.47 21.71
C PHE A 96 -1.06 -13.11 20.56
N LEU A 97 -1.64 -12.31 19.67
CA LEU A 97 -2.41 -12.82 18.52
C LEU A 97 -1.54 -13.67 17.58
N LEU A 98 -0.32 -13.21 17.26
CA LEU A 98 0.61 -13.92 16.39
C LEU A 98 1.08 -15.26 17.00
N GLN A 99 1.29 -15.31 18.31
CA GLN A 99 1.62 -16.55 19.01
C GLN A 99 0.46 -17.54 18.99
N LYS A 100 -0.77 -17.06 19.20
CA LYS A 100 -1.98 -17.87 19.16
C LYS A 100 -2.17 -18.52 17.78
N GLU A 101 -1.99 -17.76 16.70
CA GLU A 101 -2.12 -18.29 15.34
C GLU A 101 -1.11 -19.42 15.06
N LYS A 102 0.17 -19.23 15.43
CA LYS A 102 1.20 -20.26 15.31
C LYS A 102 0.88 -21.53 16.10
N ALA A 103 0.23 -21.40 17.25
CA ALA A 103 -0.19 -22.55 18.05
C ALA A 103 -1.34 -23.33 17.39
N VAL A 104 -2.26 -22.64 16.70
CA VAL A 104 -3.36 -23.27 15.95
C VAL A 104 -2.82 -24.01 14.71
N GLN A 105 -1.89 -23.41 13.96
CA GLN A 105 -1.31 -24.02 12.76
C GLN A 105 -0.42 -25.25 13.05
N LYS A 106 0.12 -25.39 14.27
CA LYS A 106 0.89 -26.58 14.69
C LYS A 106 0.02 -27.77 15.09
N ASN A 107 -1.27 -27.54 15.34
CA ASN A 107 -2.20 -28.53 15.89
C ASN A 107 -3.29 -28.97 14.89
N GLY A 108 -3.19 -28.55 13.62
CA GLY A 108 -4.08 -28.94 12.51
C GLY A 108 -3.28 -29.54 11.38
#